data_AF-A0AAW1WKR6-F1
#
_entry.id   AF-A0AAW1WKR6-F1
#
_cell.length_a   1.000
_cell.length_b   1.000
_cell.length_c   1.000
_cell.angle_alpha   90.00
_cell.angle_beta   90.00
_cell.angle_gamma   90.00
#
_symmetry.space_group_name_H-M   'P 1'
#
loop_
_entity.id
_entity.type
_entity.pdbx_description
1 polymer ?
#
loop_
_entity_poly.entity_id
_entity_poly.type
_entity_poly.pdbx_seq_one_letter_code
_entity_poly.pdbx_strand_id
1 'polypeptide(L)'
;MEALLANIQGLSSNAGDLSNLHIILKQAHDSLYAESIRLLPLLDQLDPSIHSLGYLYILESCSSGAFSKEQATTMVLPIARFINSCDKEQIRLAPDKFLSVCRRFKDHLMLLEAPLRGVAPMLTAIRKIQSSSEHLTSLHPEFLVLCLLSKCYKAGLSILDEDIFEVDQPKDLFLYCYYGGMICIGQKRFRKALELLHNVVTAPMSVINAIAVEAYKKYILVSLIHNGQFSTSLPKYTASVAQRNLKNFCQPYIELANSYSTGKIAEFETIAQKHREKFDNDNNLGLVKQAISSMYKRNIQRLTQTYLTLSLQDIANSVQLNSAKEAEMHVLQMIQDGEIFASINQKDGMVSFLEDPEQYKTCQMIDHIDSSIQRIMALSRKLTAMNENISCDPLFLGKVGRERQRFDFDDFDPVPQKFNI
;
A
#
# COMPACT_ATOMS: atom_id res chain seq x y z
N MET A 1 30.92 -25.89 19.59
CA MET A 1 30.81 -24.45 19.25
C MET A 1 32.04 -23.89 18.56
N GLU A 2 33.24 -24.04 19.12
CA GLU A 2 34.48 -23.53 18.50
C GLU A 2 34.73 -24.09 17.08
N ALA A 3 34.48 -25.39 16.86
CA ALA A 3 34.55 -26.00 15.54
C ALA A 3 33.56 -25.39 14.53
N LEU A 4 32.36 -25.00 14.99
CA LEU A 4 31.36 -24.35 14.13
C LEU A 4 31.81 -22.93 13.76
N LEU A 5 32.39 -22.20 14.71
CA LEU A 5 32.94 -20.86 14.48
C LEU A 5 34.09 -20.90 13.48
N ALA A 6 35.01 -21.86 13.61
CA ALA A 6 36.09 -22.08 12.67
C ALA A 6 35.55 -22.42 11.25
N ASN A 7 34.50 -23.25 11.16
CA ASN A 7 33.85 -23.54 9.88
C ASN A 7 33.21 -22.29 9.26
N ILE A 8 32.54 -21.45 10.06
CA ILE A 8 31.97 -20.19 9.57
C ILE A 8 33.08 -19.29 9.03
N GLN A 9 34.18 -19.11 9.78
CA GLN A 9 35.29 -18.26 9.34
C GLN A 9 35.99 -18.81 8.10
N GLY A 10 36.20 -20.12 8.02
CA GLY A 10 36.92 -20.76 6.92
C GLY A 10 36.11 -20.92 5.62
N LEU A 11 34.78 -21.06 5.71
CA LEU A 11 33.93 -21.45 4.57
C LEU A 11 33.05 -20.32 4.01
N SER A 12 33.21 -19.08 4.48
CA SER A 12 32.36 -17.96 4.05
C SER A 12 32.84 -17.23 2.79
N SER A 13 34.01 -17.59 2.22
CA SER A 13 34.69 -16.80 1.19
C SER A 13 34.30 -17.11 -0.27
N ASN A 14 33.85 -18.33 -0.59
CA ASN A 14 33.52 -18.71 -1.98
C ASN A 14 32.23 -19.54 -2.06
N ALA A 15 31.63 -19.63 -3.25
CA ALA A 15 30.31 -20.24 -3.45
C ALA A 15 30.24 -21.75 -3.14
N GLY A 16 31.33 -22.49 -3.42
CA GLY A 16 31.42 -23.93 -3.12
C GLY A 16 31.47 -24.18 -1.62
N ASP A 17 32.29 -23.41 -0.91
CA ASP A 17 32.43 -23.46 0.54
C ASP A 17 31.17 -22.98 1.25
N LEU A 18 30.49 -21.94 0.72
CA LEU A 18 29.21 -21.47 1.25
C LEU A 18 28.12 -22.53 1.18
N SER A 19 28.11 -23.34 0.12
CA SER A 19 27.16 -24.46 -0.01
C SER A 19 27.42 -25.52 1.06
N ASN A 20 28.69 -25.87 1.29
CA ASN A 20 29.09 -26.78 2.36
C ASN A 20 28.77 -26.20 3.75
N LEU A 21 29.06 -24.92 3.98
CA LEU A 21 28.73 -24.21 5.22
C LEU A 21 27.23 -24.24 5.47
N HIS A 22 26.41 -24.03 4.45
CA HIS A 22 24.96 -24.07 4.57
C HIS A 22 24.45 -25.44 5.03
N ILE A 23 25.04 -26.53 4.52
CA ILE A 23 24.72 -27.90 4.96
C ILE A 23 25.09 -28.10 6.43
N ILE A 24 26.30 -27.69 6.83
CA ILE A 24 26.78 -27.78 8.22
C ILE A 24 25.85 -27.00 9.16
N LEU A 25 25.47 -25.78 8.80
CA LEU A 25 24.59 -24.93 9.60
C LEU A 25 23.18 -25.50 9.72
N LYS A 26 22.65 -26.15 8.66
CA LYS A 26 21.38 -26.88 8.73
C LYS A 26 21.44 -28.05 9.71
N GLN A 27 22.53 -28.82 9.70
CA GLN A 27 22.73 -29.94 10.62
C GLN A 27 22.92 -29.47 12.07
N ALA A 28 23.56 -28.32 12.28
CA ALA A 28 23.80 -27.74 13.60
C ALA A 28 22.59 -26.95 14.16
N HIS A 29 21.46 -26.88 13.45
CA HIS A 29 20.34 -26.01 13.80
C HIS A 29 19.82 -26.25 15.23
N ASP A 30 19.55 -27.49 15.61
CA ASP A 30 18.99 -27.82 16.93
C ASP A 30 19.99 -27.52 18.06
N SER A 31 21.27 -27.77 17.82
CA SER A 31 22.35 -27.46 18.77
C SER A 31 22.50 -25.96 18.99
N LEU A 32 22.36 -25.13 17.94
CA LEU A 32 22.37 -23.67 18.05
C LEU A 32 21.23 -23.16 18.93
N TYR A 33 20.04 -23.74 18.81
CA TYR A 33 18.88 -23.37 19.63
C TYR A 33 19.07 -23.74 21.10
N ALA A 34 19.62 -24.93 21.37
CA ALA A 34 19.91 -25.38 22.73
C ALA A 34 20.91 -24.48 23.46
N GLU A 35 21.84 -23.85 22.74
CA GLU A 35 22.90 -22.99 23.30
C GLU A 35 22.69 -21.48 23.05
N SER A 36 21.47 -21.06 22.68
CA SER A 36 21.10 -19.68 22.30
C SER A 36 21.61 -18.57 23.23
N ILE A 37 21.69 -18.81 24.54
CA ILE A 37 22.15 -17.82 25.55
C ILE A 37 23.68 -17.59 25.46
N ARG A 38 24.45 -18.64 25.13
CA ARG A 38 25.93 -18.60 25.10
C ARG A 38 26.50 -18.10 23.77
N LEU A 39 25.63 -17.94 22.78
CA LEU A 39 25.98 -17.67 21.39
C LEU A 39 26.24 -16.20 21.09
N LEU A 40 25.64 -15.28 21.86
CA LEU A 40 25.73 -13.84 21.58
C LEU A 40 27.17 -13.29 21.55
N PRO A 41 28.08 -13.64 22.49
CA PRO A 41 29.47 -13.18 22.45
C PRO A 41 30.27 -13.72 21.26
N LEU A 42 29.83 -14.79 20.60
CA LEU A 42 30.51 -15.31 19.42
C LEU A 42 30.33 -14.40 18.19
N LEU A 43 29.28 -13.57 18.19
CA LEU A 43 29.06 -12.59 17.12
C LEU A 43 30.19 -11.55 17.04
N ASP A 44 30.87 -11.25 18.16
CA ASP A 44 31.99 -10.31 18.18
C ASP A 44 33.23 -10.82 17.42
N GLN A 45 33.30 -12.14 17.15
CA GLN A 45 34.37 -12.78 16.39
C GLN A 45 34.03 -12.95 14.90
N LEU A 46 32.83 -12.53 14.48
CA LEU A 46 32.32 -12.70 13.13
C LEU A 46 32.05 -11.34 12.50
N ASP A 47 32.68 -11.09 11.35
CA ASP A 47 32.30 -9.96 10.50
C ASP A 47 30.92 -10.21 9.84
N PRO A 48 29.92 -9.33 10.03
CA PRO A 48 28.58 -9.51 9.47
C PRO A 48 28.54 -9.43 7.94
N SER A 49 29.50 -8.78 7.27
CA SER A 49 29.58 -8.66 5.82
C SER A 49 30.26 -9.85 5.14
N ILE A 50 31.22 -10.49 5.83
CA ILE A 50 31.95 -11.65 5.30
C ILE A 50 31.26 -12.95 5.71
N HIS A 51 30.82 -13.08 6.97
CA HIS A 51 30.30 -14.31 7.55
C HIS A 51 28.76 -14.30 7.67
N SER A 52 28.08 -13.62 6.76
CA SER A 52 26.66 -13.29 6.90
C SER A 52 25.76 -14.51 7.12
N LEU A 53 26.02 -15.63 6.44
CA LEU A 53 25.22 -16.85 6.58
C LEU A 53 25.35 -17.46 7.97
N GLY A 54 26.58 -17.62 8.48
CA GLY A 54 26.81 -18.15 9.83
C GLY A 54 26.29 -17.20 10.91
N TYR A 55 26.55 -15.89 10.74
CA TYR A 55 26.05 -14.84 11.62
C TYR A 55 24.52 -14.88 11.69
N LEU A 56 23.84 -15.06 10.55
CA LEU A 56 22.37 -15.16 10.48
C LEU A 56 21.83 -16.32 11.30
N TYR A 57 22.43 -17.52 11.19
CA TYR A 57 21.99 -18.70 11.95
C TYR A 57 22.14 -18.50 13.46
N ILE A 58 23.26 -17.92 13.89
CA ILE A 58 23.50 -17.60 15.30
C ILE A 58 22.48 -16.56 15.78
N LEU A 59 22.35 -15.44 15.07
CA LEU A 59 21.45 -14.35 15.42
C LEU A 59 19.98 -14.78 15.49
N GLU A 60 19.55 -15.64 14.55
CA GLU A 60 18.20 -16.21 14.52
C GLU A 60 17.92 -17.09 15.74
N SER A 61 18.88 -17.93 16.14
CA SER A 61 18.77 -18.75 17.36
C SER A 61 18.75 -17.91 18.63
N CYS A 62 19.56 -16.84 18.72
CA CYS A 62 19.58 -15.92 19.87
C CYS A 62 18.31 -15.06 19.97
N SER A 63 17.64 -14.79 18.86
CA SER A 63 16.43 -13.96 18.80
C SER A 63 15.14 -14.77 18.94
N SER A 64 15.25 -16.09 19.07
CA SER A 64 14.12 -17.02 19.16
C SER A 64 13.58 -17.13 20.59
N GLY A 65 12.25 -17.28 20.73
CA GLY A 65 11.58 -17.41 22.03
C GLY A 65 11.01 -16.10 22.59
N ALA A 66 10.48 -16.14 23.82
CA ALA A 66 9.98 -14.94 24.50
C ALA A 66 11.16 -14.10 25.01
N PHE A 67 11.05 -12.76 24.95
CA PHE A 67 12.14 -11.86 25.36
C PHE A 67 11.65 -10.75 26.29
N SER A 68 12.52 -10.37 27.22
CA SER A 68 12.31 -9.23 28.13
C SER A 68 12.68 -7.89 27.46
N LYS A 69 12.32 -6.78 28.10
CA LYS A 69 12.71 -5.44 27.64
C LYS A 69 14.24 -5.24 27.65
N GLU A 70 14.94 -5.88 28.60
CA GLU A 70 16.40 -5.85 28.68
C GLU A 70 17.04 -6.60 27.52
N GLN A 71 16.56 -7.81 27.22
CA GLN A 71 17.02 -8.60 26.08
C GLN A 71 16.73 -7.89 24.75
N ALA A 72 15.56 -7.27 24.59
CA ALA A 72 15.27 -6.46 23.41
C ALA A 72 16.28 -5.30 23.27
N THR A 73 16.66 -4.65 24.37
CA THR A 73 17.62 -3.54 24.36
C THR A 73 19.01 -3.99 23.91
N THR A 74 19.48 -5.15 24.36
CA THR A 74 20.78 -5.69 23.98
C THR A 74 20.82 -6.19 22.54
N MET A 75 19.71 -6.74 22.02
CA MET A 75 19.65 -7.35 20.69
C MET A 75 19.43 -6.37 19.54
N VAL A 76 18.78 -5.22 19.79
CA VAL A 76 18.44 -4.25 18.72
C VAL A 76 19.68 -3.76 17.97
N LEU A 77 20.78 -3.46 18.66
CA LEU A 77 21.98 -2.94 18.00
C LEU A 77 22.71 -4.02 17.16
N PRO A 78 23.00 -5.23 17.67
CA PRO A 78 23.55 -6.32 16.87
C PRO A 78 22.71 -6.63 15.63
N ILE A 79 21.38 -6.72 15.76
CA ILE A 79 20.51 -7.02 14.61
C ILE A 79 20.54 -5.90 13.59
N ALA A 80 20.44 -4.63 14.01
CA ALA A 80 20.50 -3.50 13.09
C ALA A 80 21.84 -3.42 12.35
N ARG A 81 22.97 -3.66 13.05
CA ARG A 81 24.31 -3.71 12.45
C ARG A 81 24.42 -4.82 11.40
N PHE A 82 23.90 -6.00 11.72
CA PHE A 82 23.87 -7.13 10.80
C PHE A 82 23.04 -6.81 9.54
N ILE A 83 21.80 -6.34 9.69
CA ILE A 83 20.93 -5.98 8.56
C ILE A 83 21.61 -4.97 7.62
N ASN A 84 22.27 -3.96 8.18
CA ASN A 84 22.94 -2.94 7.38
C ASN A 84 24.19 -3.48 6.65
N SER A 85 24.92 -4.41 7.25
CA SER A 85 26.25 -4.83 6.76
C SER A 85 26.25 -6.16 6.01
N CYS A 86 25.23 -7.01 6.17
CA CYS A 86 25.21 -8.36 5.61
C CYS A 86 25.31 -8.41 4.08
N ASP A 87 25.95 -9.46 3.57
CA ASP A 87 26.00 -9.78 2.15
C ASP A 87 24.65 -10.34 1.66
N LYS A 88 24.22 -9.84 0.50
CA LYS A 88 22.91 -10.18 -0.10
C LYS A 88 22.85 -11.63 -0.59
N GLU A 89 23.93 -12.17 -1.15
CA GLU A 89 23.92 -13.50 -1.76
C GLU A 89 23.90 -14.57 -0.66
N GLN A 90 24.63 -14.35 0.43
CA GLN A 90 24.62 -15.22 1.59
C GLN A 90 23.27 -15.26 2.31
N ILE A 91 22.61 -14.12 2.54
CA ILE A 91 21.29 -14.14 3.22
C ILE A 91 20.20 -14.77 2.35
N ARG A 92 20.34 -14.71 1.02
CA ARG A 92 19.42 -15.34 0.06
C ARG A 92 19.53 -16.87 0.05
N LEU A 93 20.59 -17.46 0.62
CA LEU A 93 20.67 -18.91 0.86
C LEU A 93 19.72 -19.37 1.99
N ALA A 94 19.32 -18.46 2.89
CA ALA A 94 18.42 -18.77 4.01
C ALA A 94 17.40 -17.63 4.23
N PRO A 95 16.53 -17.32 3.25
CA PRO A 95 15.66 -16.15 3.29
C PRO A 95 14.68 -16.20 4.47
N ASP A 96 14.13 -17.36 4.80
CA ASP A 96 13.20 -17.53 5.92
C ASP A 96 13.80 -17.13 7.27
N LYS A 97 15.09 -17.44 7.48
CA LYS A 97 15.83 -17.05 8.68
C LYS A 97 16.07 -15.55 8.73
N PHE A 98 16.43 -14.93 7.60
CA PHE A 98 16.59 -13.49 7.51
C PHE A 98 15.28 -12.75 7.79
N LEU A 99 14.18 -13.23 7.22
CA LEU A 99 12.83 -12.73 7.49
C LEU A 99 12.45 -12.88 8.96
N SER A 100 12.76 -14.03 9.58
CA SER A 100 12.56 -14.28 11.01
C SER A 100 13.29 -13.23 11.87
N VAL A 101 14.58 -13.02 11.63
CA VAL A 101 15.39 -12.01 12.34
C VAL A 101 14.82 -10.60 12.17
N CYS A 102 14.42 -10.22 10.96
CA CYS A 102 13.83 -8.90 10.71
C CYS A 102 12.48 -8.71 11.44
N ARG A 103 11.62 -9.74 11.46
CA ARG A 103 10.36 -9.68 12.24
C ARG A 103 10.63 -9.55 13.72
N ARG A 104 11.58 -10.33 14.26
CA ARG A 104 12.03 -10.22 15.66
C ARG A 104 12.59 -8.84 15.98
N PHE A 105 13.37 -8.27 15.08
CA PHE A 105 13.87 -6.91 15.21
C PHE A 105 12.74 -5.89 15.36
N LYS A 106 11.71 -5.96 14.51
CA LYS A 106 10.51 -5.13 14.67
C LYS A 106 9.86 -5.37 16.03
N ASP A 107 9.66 -6.62 16.44
CA ASP A 107 8.99 -6.93 17.71
C ASP A 107 9.76 -6.37 18.93
N HIS A 108 11.10 -6.44 18.92
CA HIS A 108 11.94 -5.78 19.92
C HIS A 108 11.73 -4.26 19.93
N LEU A 109 11.69 -3.63 18.76
CA LEU A 109 11.46 -2.18 18.66
C LEU A 109 10.07 -1.76 19.12
N MET A 110 9.05 -2.60 18.88
CA MET A 110 7.70 -2.38 19.39
C MET A 110 7.65 -2.47 20.92
N LEU A 111 8.31 -3.48 21.51
CA LEU A 111 8.39 -3.63 22.96
C LEU A 111 9.14 -2.46 23.63
N LEU A 112 10.13 -1.88 22.93
CA LEU A 112 10.88 -0.72 23.39
C LEU A 112 10.21 0.62 23.06
N GLU A 113 9.06 0.61 22.39
CA GLU A 113 8.34 1.82 21.93
C GLU A 113 9.22 2.75 21.07
N ALA A 114 10.17 2.18 20.31
CA ALA A 114 11.15 2.91 19.52
C ALA A 114 11.10 2.55 18.01
N PRO A 115 9.93 2.60 17.34
CA PRO A 115 9.77 2.14 15.95
C PRO A 115 10.64 2.91 14.96
N LEU A 116 10.97 4.17 15.24
CA LEU A 116 11.81 5.01 14.39
C LEU A 116 13.19 4.37 14.09
N ARG A 117 13.78 3.69 15.08
CA ARG A 117 15.09 3.05 14.94
C ARG A 117 15.09 1.89 13.92
N GLY A 118 13.90 1.36 13.60
CA GLY A 118 13.74 0.27 12.65
C GLY A 118 13.59 0.71 11.20
N VAL A 119 13.25 1.98 10.94
CA VAL A 119 12.89 2.46 9.60
C VAL A 119 14.04 2.24 8.60
N ALA A 120 15.24 2.77 8.88
CA ALA A 120 16.37 2.67 7.95
C ALA A 120 16.90 1.22 7.79
N PRO A 121 17.10 0.43 8.87
CA PRO A 121 17.50 -0.96 8.72
C PRO A 121 16.47 -1.80 7.95
N MET A 122 15.17 -1.64 8.22
CA MET A 122 14.14 -2.43 7.52
C MET A 122 14.03 -2.10 6.04
N LEU A 123 14.20 -0.83 5.67
CA LEU A 123 14.30 -0.45 4.25
C LEU A 123 15.51 -1.11 3.58
N THR A 124 16.64 -1.18 4.29
CA THR A 124 17.84 -1.87 3.80
C THR A 124 17.59 -3.37 3.66
N ALA A 125 16.89 -3.99 4.61
CA ALA A 125 16.53 -5.40 4.56
C ALA A 125 15.66 -5.74 3.35
N ILE A 126 14.64 -4.91 3.06
CA ILE A 126 13.79 -5.05 1.86
C ILE A 126 14.64 -5.06 0.60
N ARG A 127 15.51 -4.05 0.44
CA ARG A 127 16.36 -3.91 -0.75
C ARG A 127 17.34 -5.08 -0.95
N LYS A 128 17.79 -5.73 0.12
CA LYS A 128 18.70 -6.89 0.03
C LYS A 128 17.97 -8.19 -0.29
N ILE A 129 16.76 -8.38 0.24
CA ILE A 129 16.01 -9.63 0.06
C ILE A 129 15.17 -9.65 -1.22
N GLN A 130 14.69 -8.49 -1.69
CA GLN A 130 13.88 -8.41 -2.90
C GLN A 130 14.67 -8.89 -4.13
N SER A 131 14.02 -9.67 -4.99
CA SER A 131 14.55 -10.10 -6.28
C SER A 131 14.50 -8.96 -7.30
N SER A 132 13.43 -8.18 -7.28
CA SER A 132 13.18 -6.99 -8.09
C SER A 132 12.45 -5.93 -7.25
N SER A 133 12.39 -4.68 -7.72
CA SER A 133 11.56 -3.62 -7.12
C SER A 133 10.06 -3.87 -7.28
N GLU A 134 9.69 -4.86 -8.10
CA GLU A 134 8.29 -5.17 -8.44
C GLU A 134 7.73 -6.33 -7.59
N HIS A 135 8.57 -6.94 -6.75
CA HIS A 135 8.24 -8.08 -5.91
C HIS A 135 7.91 -7.66 -4.48
N LEU A 136 6.69 -8.00 -4.03
CA LEU A 136 6.25 -7.76 -2.66
C LEU A 136 6.81 -8.81 -1.71
N THR A 137 7.84 -8.42 -0.96
CA THR A 137 8.37 -9.23 0.14
C THR A 137 7.55 -9.05 1.43
N SER A 138 7.58 -10.05 2.30
CA SER A 138 6.92 -10.00 3.62
C SER A 138 7.46 -8.92 4.58
N LEU A 139 8.58 -8.24 4.24
CA LEU A 139 9.12 -7.13 5.03
C LEU A 139 8.47 -5.77 4.70
N HIS A 140 7.86 -5.63 3.52
CA HIS A 140 7.19 -4.38 3.13
C HIS A 140 6.11 -3.94 4.14
N PRO A 141 5.13 -4.78 4.53
CA PRO A 141 4.14 -4.38 5.54
C PRO A 141 4.78 -4.09 6.91
N GLU A 142 5.84 -4.81 7.28
CA GLU A 142 6.56 -4.62 8.54
C GLU A 142 7.32 -3.28 8.60
N PHE A 143 7.87 -2.84 7.46
CA PHE A 143 8.46 -1.52 7.31
C PHE A 143 7.40 -0.40 7.32
N LEU A 144 6.27 -0.60 6.63
CA LEU A 144 5.21 0.41 6.58
C LEU A 144 4.57 0.64 7.96
N VAL A 145 4.39 -0.41 8.78
CA VAL A 145 3.87 -0.23 10.14
C VAL A 145 4.86 0.54 11.03
N LEU A 146 6.18 0.31 10.88
CA LEU A 146 7.21 1.11 11.56
C LEU A 146 7.14 2.58 11.14
N CYS A 147 6.97 2.86 9.84
CA CYS A 147 6.81 4.22 9.33
C CYS A 147 5.54 4.89 9.85
N LEU A 148 4.44 4.14 9.94
CA LEU A 148 3.16 4.65 10.42
C LEU A 148 3.25 5.05 11.91
N LEU A 149 3.79 4.16 12.75
CA LEU A 149 3.93 4.38 14.20
C LEU A 149 4.94 5.46 14.54
N SER A 150 6.03 5.57 13.77
CA SER A 150 7.03 6.64 13.92
C SER A 150 6.67 7.94 13.21
N LYS A 151 5.52 8.00 12.53
CA LYS A 151 5.09 9.12 11.67
C LYS A 151 6.11 9.51 10.58
N CYS A 152 6.98 8.58 10.18
CA CYS A 152 7.98 8.77 9.14
C CYS A 152 7.45 8.48 7.74
N TYR A 153 6.39 9.20 7.35
CA TYR A 153 5.67 8.94 6.11
C TYR A 153 6.52 9.12 4.84
N LYS A 154 7.51 10.03 4.86
CA LYS A 154 8.42 10.23 3.72
C LYS A 154 9.23 8.96 3.40
N ALA A 155 9.66 8.23 4.42
CA ALA A 155 10.33 6.95 4.23
C ALA A 155 9.36 5.90 3.68
N GLY A 156 8.15 5.83 4.23
CA GLY A 156 7.09 4.95 3.73
C GLY A 156 6.75 5.16 2.25
N LEU A 157 6.66 6.43 1.81
CA LEU A 157 6.37 6.76 0.42
C LEU A 157 7.42 6.24 -0.57
N SER A 158 8.68 6.11 -0.15
CA SER A 158 9.77 5.70 -1.05
C SER A 158 9.58 4.31 -1.67
N ILE A 159 8.82 3.41 -1.03
CA ILE A 159 8.48 2.09 -1.57
C ILE A 159 7.07 2.04 -2.18
N LEU A 160 6.22 3.03 -1.88
CA LEU A 160 4.84 3.10 -2.40
C LEU A 160 4.76 3.74 -3.79
N ASP A 161 5.79 4.49 -4.16
CA ASP A 161 5.93 5.07 -5.50
C ASP A 161 6.37 4.00 -6.54
N GLU A 162 6.84 2.83 -6.09
CA GLU A 162 7.16 1.68 -6.94
C GLU A 162 5.90 0.84 -7.24
N ASP A 163 5.78 0.35 -8.47
CA ASP A 163 4.66 -0.51 -8.88
C ASP A 163 4.99 -1.98 -8.61
N ILE A 164 4.16 -2.62 -7.79
CA ILE A 164 4.29 -4.02 -7.39
C ILE A 164 3.40 -4.90 -8.27
N PHE A 165 3.96 -5.98 -8.80
CA PHE A 165 3.27 -6.90 -9.70
C PHE A 165 3.35 -8.37 -9.24
N GLU A 166 4.38 -8.72 -8.47
CA GLU A 166 4.56 -10.08 -7.97
C GLU A 166 4.29 -10.13 -6.48
N VAL A 167 3.45 -11.08 -6.06
CA VAL A 167 3.03 -11.22 -4.67
C VAL A 167 2.93 -12.69 -4.28
N ASP A 168 3.66 -13.08 -3.24
CA ASP A 168 3.68 -14.47 -2.78
C ASP A 168 2.54 -14.78 -1.79
N GLN A 169 2.26 -13.84 -0.88
CA GLN A 169 1.35 -14.04 0.24
C GLN A 169 0.21 -13.03 0.23
N PRO A 170 -1.07 -13.47 0.18
CA PRO A 170 -2.22 -12.55 0.19
C PRO A 170 -2.23 -11.62 1.39
N LYS A 171 -1.86 -12.12 2.59
CA LYS A 171 -1.82 -11.33 3.83
C LYS A 171 -0.90 -10.12 3.69
N ASP A 172 0.26 -10.30 3.06
CA ASP A 172 1.25 -9.24 2.90
C ASP A 172 0.72 -8.15 1.97
N LEU A 173 -0.04 -8.52 0.92
CA LEU A 173 -0.75 -7.56 0.06
C LEU A 173 -1.76 -6.73 0.85
N PHE A 174 -2.63 -7.38 1.64
CA PHE A 174 -3.65 -6.69 2.42
C PHE A 174 -3.00 -5.66 3.36
N LEU A 175 -1.94 -6.06 4.07
CA LEU A 175 -1.24 -5.18 5.01
C LEU A 175 -0.45 -4.07 4.30
N TYR A 176 0.25 -4.40 3.22
CA TYR A 176 1.00 -3.43 2.41
C TYR A 176 0.08 -2.32 1.90
N CYS A 177 -1.01 -2.70 1.23
CA CYS A 177 -1.97 -1.76 0.69
C CYS A 177 -2.72 -0.99 1.79
N TYR A 178 -3.07 -1.62 2.90
CA TYR A 178 -3.75 -0.93 4.01
C TYR A 178 -2.84 0.11 4.69
N TYR A 179 -1.64 -0.28 5.10
CA TYR A 179 -0.69 0.64 5.74
C TYR A 179 -0.19 1.72 4.78
N GLY A 180 0.07 1.35 3.52
CA GLY A 180 0.41 2.30 2.47
C GLY A 180 -0.72 3.31 2.23
N GLY A 181 -1.97 2.84 2.19
CA GLY A 181 -3.16 3.69 2.12
C GLY A 181 -3.23 4.67 3.28
N MET A 182 -2.97 4.23 4.51
CA MET A 182 -2.93 5.11 5.69
C MET A 182 -1.81 6.17 5.62
N ILE A 183 -0.63 5.81 5.15
CA ILE A 183 0.49 6.75 4.95
C ILE A 183 0.13 7.79 3.89
N CYS A 184 -0.44 7.36 2.76
CA CYS A 184 -0.92 8.25 1.70
C CYS A 184 -2.02 9.19 2.20
N ILE A 185 -2.96 8.70 3.02
CA ILE A 185 -3.97 9.53 3.70
C ILE A 185 -3.31 10.58 4.59
N GLY A 186 -2.33 10.19 5.41
CA GLY A 186 -1.61 11.09 6.31
C GLY A 186 -0.87 12.21 5.57
N GLN A 187 -0.46 11.96 4.33
CA GLN A 187 0.19 12.92 3.43
C GLN A 187 -0.80 13.60 2.46
N LYS A 188 -2.11 13.39 2.62
CA LYS A 188 -3.19 13.88 1.73
C LYS A 188 -3.02 13.49 0.26
N ARG A 189 -2.25 12.43 -0.05
CA ARG A 189 -2.16 11.81 -1.37
C ARG A 189 -3.37 10.89 -1.62
N PHE A 190 -4.56 11.47 -1.64
CA PHE A 190 -5.82 10.72 -1.64
C PHE A 190 -6.00 9.80 -2.85
N ARG A 191 -5.52 10.21 -4.04
CA ARG A 191 -5.58 9.38 -5.25
C ARG A 191 -4.87 8.03 -5.06
N LYS A 192 -3.59 8.04 -4.66
CA LYS A 192 -2.83 6.81 -4.39
C LYS A 192 -3.39 6.04 -3.19
N ALA A 193 -3.91 6.74 -2.17
CA ALA A 193 -4.59 6.08 -1.06
C ALA A 193 -5.82 5.28 -1.52
N LEU A 194 -6.64 5.83 -2.41
CA LEU A 194 -7.80 5.14 -2.97
C LEU A 194 -7.39 3.92 -3.78
N GLU A 195 -6.36 4.03 -4.61
CA GLU A 195 -5.81 2.90 -5.38
C GLU A 195 -5.39 1.75 -4.44
N LEU A 196 -4.63 2.05 -3.38
CA LEU A 196 -4.18 1.04 -2.42
C LEU A 196 -5.35 0.44 -1.63
N LEU A 197 -6.28 1.25 -1.11
CA LEU A 197 -7.44 0.75 -0.37
C LEU A 197 -8.38 -0.06 -1.26
N HIS A 198 -8.55 0.33 -2.52
CA HIS A 198 -9.30 -0.42 -3.52
C HIS A 198 -8.67 -1.80 -3.78
N ASN A 199 -7.34 -1.89 -3.84
CA ASN A 199 -6.64 -3.17 -3.96
C ASN A 199 -6.91 -4.09 -2.75
N VAL A 200 -7.01 -3.56 -1.52
CA VAL A 200 -7.40 -4.36 -0.34
C VAL A 200 -8.83 -4.89 -0.48
N VAL A 201 -9.76 -4.04 -0.90
CA VAL A 201 -11.20 -4.37 -1.00
C VAL A 201 -11.49 -5.38 -2.11
N THR A 202 -10.70 -5.35 -3.18
CA THR A 202 -10.91 -6.19 -4.37
C THR A 202 -10.02 -7.43 -4.42
N ALA A 203 -9.00 -7.52 -3.56
CA ALA A 203 -8.12 -8.68 -3.48
C ALA A 203 -8.91 -9.98 -3.25
N PRO A 204 -8.52 -11.10 -3.89
CA PRO A 204 -9.18 -12.39 -3.69
C PRO A 204 -9.18 -12.80 -2.21
N MET A 205 -10.35 -13.18 -1.70
CA MET A 205 -10.51 -13.66 -0.32
C MET A 205 -11.61 -14.72 -0.23
N SER A 206 -11.37 -15.78 0.52
CA SER A 206 -12.37 -16.82 0.83
C SER A 206 -13.22 -16.47 2.04
N VAL A 207 -12.65 -15.74 3.00
CA VAL A 207 -13.31 -15.29 4.23
C VAL A 207 -13.02 -13.81 4.41
N ILE A 208 -14.00 -13.07 4.93
CA ILE A 208 -13.82 -11.66 5.25
C ILE A 208 -12.77 -11.50 6.36
N ASN A 209 -11.84 -10.57 6.19
CA ASN A 209 -10.82 -10.28 7.19
C ASN A 209 -10.99 -8.85 7.73
N ALA A 210 -10.50 -8.61 8.95
CA ALA A 210 -10.64 -7.32 9.62
C ALA A 210 -9.92 -6.18 8.86
N ILE A 211 -8.81 -6.49 8.18
CA ILE A 211 -8.04 -5.52 7.39
C ILE A 211 -8.89 -4.96 6.25
N ALA A 212 -9.63 -5.81 5.54
CA ALA A 212 -10.52 -5.41 4.45
C ALA A 212 -11.70 -4.57 4.96
N VAL A 213 -12.25 -4.89 6.14
CA VAL A 213 -13.30 -4.08 6.77
C VAL A 213 -12.78 -2.68 7.11
N GLU A 214 -11.62 -2.58 7.77
CA GLU A 214 -11.02 -1.28 8.11
C GLU A 214 -10.59 -0.48 6.88
N ALA A 215 -10.09 -1.16 5.84
CA ALA A 215 -9.76 -0.53 4.56
C ALA A 215 -11.02 0.00 3.87
N TYR A 216 -12.12 -0.74 3.87
CA TYR A 216 -13.37 -0.31 3.23
C TYR A 216 -13.97 0.92 3.91
N LYS A 217 -13.92 1.01 5.25
CA LYS A 217 -14.32 2.21 6.00
C LYS A 217 -13.54 3.44 5.54
N LYS A 218 -12.21 3.33 5.45
CA LYS A 218 -11.33 4.42 4.99
C LYS A 218 -11.53 4.71 3.50
N TYR A 219 -11.78 3.68 2.68
CA TYR A 219 -12.05 3.83 1.25
C TYR A 219 -13.31 4.66 1.01
N ILE A 220 -14.38 4.42 1.78
CA ILE A 220 -15.60 5.24 1.75
C ILE A 220 -15.25 6.70 2.06
N LEU A 221 -14.62 6.95 3.22
CA LEU A 221 -14.34 8.33 3.66
C LEU A 221 -13.43 9.09 2.70
N VAL A 222 -12.35 8.45 2.22
CA VAL A 222 -11.44 9.08 1.25
C VAL A 222 -12.13 9.30 -0.09
N SER A 223 -13.05 8.42 -0.51
CA SER A 223 -13.83 8.62 -1.74
C SER A 223 -14.73 9.85 -1.63
N LEU A 224 -15.36 10.07 -0.47
CA LEU A 224 -16.14 11.28 -0.21
C LEU A 224 -15.27 12.54 -0.24
N ILE A 225 -14.10 12.50 0.39
CA ILE A 225 -13.17 13.64 0.45
C ILE A 225 -12.62 13.99 -0.94
N HIS A 226 -12.16 13.00 -1.71
CA HIS A 226 -11.43 13.24 -2.96
C HIS A 226 -12.35 13.27 -4.19
N ASN A 227 -13.25 12.30 -4.32
CA ASN A 227 -14.11 12.19 -5.51
C ASN A 227 -15.43 12.95 -5.34
N GLY A 228 -15.80 13.31 -4.10
CA GLY A 228 -17.09 13.92 -3.78
C GLY A 228 -18.27 12.96 -3.95
N GLN A 229 -18.03 11.67 -4.06
CA GLN A 229 -19.05 10.64 -4.19
C GLN A 229 -18.51 9.27 -3.82
N PHE A 230 -19.42 8.36 -3.47
CA PHE A 230 -19.09 6.96 -3.22
C PHE A 230 -20.14 6.06 -3.88
N SER A 231 -19.66 5.06 -4.64
CA SER A 231 -20.54 4.00 -5.14
C SER A 231 -20.36 2.75 -4.30
N THR A 232 -21.49 2.19 -3.85
CA THR A 232 -21.49 0.91 -3.14
C THR A 232 -21.27 -0.28 -4.08
N SER A 233 -21.27 -0.08 -5.40
CA SER A 233 -21.02 -1.15 -6.38
C SER A 233 -19.52 -1.39 -6.53
N LEU A 234 -19.05 -2.56 -6.08
CA LEU A 234 -17.68 -3.02 -6.32
C LEU A 234 -17.56 -3.66 -7.72
N PRO A 235 -16.37 -3.70 -8.32
CA PRO A 235 -16.15 -4.38 -9.59
C PRO A 235 -16.61 -5.84 -9.56
N LYS A 236 -17.06 -6.37 -10.70
CA LYS A 236 -17.61 -7.74 -10.81
C LYS A 236 -16.61 -8.83 -10.40
N TYR A 237 -15.31 -8.58 -10.55
CA TYR A 237 -14.24 -9.50 -10.16
C TYR A 237 -13.98 -9.54 -8.65
N THR A 238 -14.58 -8.64 -7.87
CA THR A 238 -14.42 -8.61 -6.41
C THR A 238 -15.04 -9.86 -5.80
N ALA A 239 -14.39 -10.46 -4.80
CA ALA A 239 -14.87 -11.67 -4.13
C ALA A 239 -16.33 -11.52 -3.64
N SER A 240 -17.17 -12.53 -3.88
CA SER A 240 -18.59 -12.52 -3.49
C SER A 240 -18.79 -12.31 -1.99
N VAL A 241 -17.90 -12.87 -1.17
CA VAL A 241 -17.87 -12.69 0.28
C VAL A 241 -17.63 -11.23 0.66
N ALA A 242 -16.76 -10.51 -0.06
CA ALA A 242 -16.52 -9.09 0.16
C ALA A 242 -17.75 -8.26 -0.25
N GLN A 243 -18.29 -8.51 -1.45
CA GLN A 243 -19.47 -7.81 -1.97
C GLN A 243 -20.69 -7.94 -1.04
N ARG A 244 -20.91 -9.13 -0.47
CA ARG A 244 -22.04 -9.42 0.43
C ARG A 244 -21.84 -8.81 1.82
N ASN A 245 -20.64 -8.88 2.39
CA ASN A 245 -20.46 -8.65 3.81
C ASN A 245 -19.88 -7.28 4.16
N LEU A 246 -19.04 -6.66 3.30
CA LEU A 246 -18.38 -5.39 3.63
C LEU A 246 -19.38 -4.27 3.94
N LYS A 247 -20.48 -4.19 3.18
CA LYS A 247 -21.57 -3.24 3.44
C LYS A 247 -22.18 -3.45 4.81
N ASN A 248 -22.44 -4.70 5.18
CA ASN A 248 -23.08 -5.07 6.45
C ASN A 248 -22.20 -4.70 7.65
N PHE A 249 -20.88 -4.86 7.55
CA PHE A 249 -19.98 -4.46 8.64
C PHE A 249 -19.72 -2.95 8.72
N CYS A 250 -20.07 -2.20 7.67
CA CYS A 250 -19.76 -0.77 7.57
C CYS A 250 -21.00 0.12 7.48
N GLN A 251 -22.16 -0.34 7.97
CA GLN A 251 -23.43 0.38 7.86
C GLN A 251 -23.38 1.85 8.30
N PRO A 252 -22.74 2.24 9.43
CA PRO A 252 -22.59 3.66 9.80
C PRO A 252 -21.87 4.51 8.74
N TYR A 253 -20.89 3.94 8.04
CA TYR A 253 -20.16 4.62 6.96
C TYR A 253 -20.97 4.68 5.67
N ILE A 254 -21.81 3.67 5.41
CA ILE A 254 -22.75 3.66 4.28
C ILE A 254 -23.86 4.68 4.49
N GLU A 255 -24.45 4.78 5.69
CA GLU A 255 -25.41 5.82 6.05
C GLU A 255 -24.81 7.21 5.83
N LEU A 256 -23.55 7.41 6.27
CA LEU A 256 -22.82 8.65 6.07
C LEU A 256 -22.62 8.96 4.58
N ALA A 257 -22.18 8.00 3.77
CA ALA A 257 -22.02 8.17 2.34
C ALA A 257 -23.34 8.49 1.61
N ASN A 258 -24.45 7.85 2.02
CA ASN A 258 -25.77 8.12 1.45
C ASN A 258 -26.22 9.56 1.75
N SER A 259 -25.97 10.05 2.97
CA SER A 259 -26.27 11.44 3.33
C SER A 259 -25.40 12.45 2.59
N TYR A 260 -24.13 12.13 2.32
CA TYR A 260 -23.27 13.00 1.51
C TYR A 260 -23.88 13.27 0.12
N SER A 261 -24.55 12.26 -0.47
CA SER A 261 -25.14 12.38 -1.80
C SER A 261 -26.30 13.39 -1.89
N THR A 262 -26.94 13.72 -0.77
CA THR A 262 -28.05 14.70 -0.73
C THR A 262 -27.57 16.15 -0.84
N GLY A 263 -26.28 16.42 -0.57
CA GLY A 263 -25.73 17.78 -0.61
C GLY A 263 -26.13 18.66 0.58
N LYS A 264 -26.87 18.14 1.56
CA LYS A 264 -27.29 18.87 2.77
C LYS A 264 -26.34 18.64 3.94
N ILE A 265 -25.67 19.69 4.37
CA ILE A 265 -24.60 19.60 5.38
C ILE A 265 -25.16 19.27 6.76
N ALA A 266 -26.26 19.91 7.18
CA ALA A 266 -26.88 19.66 8.48
C ALA A 266 -27.32 18.18 8.67
N GLU A 267 -27.82 17.52 7.61
CA GLU A 267 -28.16 16.09 7.65
C GLU A 267 -26.90 15.23 7.83
N PHE A 268 -25.83 15.58 7.10
CA PHE A 268 -24.56 14.87 7.16
C PHE A 268 -23.89 15.00 8.54
N GLU A 269 -23.89 16.20 9.13
CA GLU A 269 -23.41 16.44 10.50
C GLU A 269 -24.23 15.69 11.54
N THR A 270 -25.55 15.62 11.37
CA THR A 270 -26.43 14.86 12.27
C THR A 270 -26.09 13.37 12.28
N ILE A 271 -25.83 12.78 11.11
CA ILE A 271 -25.43 11.37 11.00
C ILE A 271 -24.00 11.16 11.53
N ALA A 272 -23.09 12.10 11.27
CA ALA A 272 -21.74 12.07 11.85
C ALA A 272 -21.78 12.09 13.38
N GLN A 273 -22.67 12.89 13.97
CA GLN A 273 -22.86 12.97 15.42
C GLN A 273 -23.55 11.72 15.98
N LYS A 274 -24.57 11.19 15.30
CA LYS A 274 -25.29 9.96 15.66
C LYS A 274 -24.34 8.77 15.85
N HIS A 275 -23.36 8.62 14.95
CA HIS A 275 -22.40 7.51 14.97
C HIS A 275 -21.01 7.90 15.48
N ARG A 276 -20.89 9.03 16.18
CA ARG A 276 -19.60 9.61 16.60
C ARG A 276 -18.72 8.61 17.37
N GLU A 277 -19.28 7.92 18.36
CA GLU A 277 -18.56 6.92 19.16
C GLU A 277 -17.99 5.80 18.29
N LYS A 278 -18.71 5.39 17.25
CA LYS A 278 -18.24 4.35 16.34
C LYS A 278 -17.04 4.83 15.51
N PHE A 279 -17.11 6.06 15.00
CA PHE A 279 -16.00 6.65 14.25
C PHE A 279 -14.76 6.92 15.11
N ASP A 280 -14.96 7.25 16.38
CA ASP A 280 -13.87 7.45 17.35
C ASP A 280 -13.19 6.13 17.70
N ASN A 281 -13.97 5.09 18.02
CA ASN A 281 -13.46 3.73 18.28
C ASN A 281 -12.70 3.14 17.08
N ASP A 282 -13.15 3.42 15.86
CA ASP A 282 -12.49 2.99 14.63
C ASP A 282 -11.29 3.91 14.24
N ASN A 283 -10.96 4.94 15.05
CA ASN A 283 -9.91 5.93 14.81
C ASN A 283 -10.04 6.70 13.47
N ASN A 284 -11.26 6.93 13.01
CA ASN A 284 -11.56 7.56 11.73
C ASN A 284 -12.24 8.93 11.87
N LEU A 285 -12.46 9.44 13.09
CA LEU A 285 -13.18 10.70 13.34
C LEU A 285 -12.55 11.90 12.61
N GLY A 286 -11.22 11.96 12.49
CA GLY A 286 -10.53 13.00 11.75
C GLY A 286 -10.84 13.00 10.24
N LEU A 287 -11.06 11.82 9.65
CA LEU A 287 -11.46 11.69 8.25
C LEU A 287 -12.94 12.04 8.06
N VAL A 288 -13.81 11.71 9.01
CA VAL A 288 -15.21 12.14 8.98
C VAL A 288 -15.30 13.66 8.99
N LYS A 289 -14.54 14.35 9.86
CA LYS A 289 -14.47 15.82 9.87
C LYS A 289 -13.98 16.39 8.54
N GLN A 290 -12.97 15.77 7.92
CA GLN A 290 -12.50 16.19 6.59
C GLN A 290 -13.57 15.98 5.51
N ALA A 291 -14.38 14.92 5.60
CA ALA A 291 -15.51 14.72 4.69
C ALA A 291 -16.59 15.79 4.88
N ILE A 292 -16.85 16.26 6.12
CA ILE A 292 -17.75 17.41 6.35
C ILE A 292 -17.17 18.65 5.65
N SER A 293 -15.89 18.96 5.85
CA SER A 293 -15.23 20.10 5.20
C SER A 293 -15.22 20.00 3.67
N SER A 294 -15.05 18.80 3.10
CA SER A 294 -15.06 18.60 1.64
C SER A 294 -16.44 18.85 1.04
N MET A 295 -17.51 18.67 1.81
CA MET A 295 -18.89 18.91 1.36
C MET A 295 -19.13 20.40 1.04
N TYR A 296 -18.62 21.31 1.87
CA TYR A 296 -18.65 22.75 1.61
C TYR A 296 -17.94 23.09 0.31
N LYS A 297 -16.69 22.60 0.15
CA LYS A 297 -15.90 22.77 -1.08
C LYS A 297 -16.65 22.24 -2.30
N ARG A 298 -17.28 21.07 -2.20
CA ARG A 298 -18.01 20.43 -3.29
C ARG A 298 -19.28 21.20 -3.67
N ASN A 299 -20.01 21.73 -2.69
CA ASN A 299 -21.18 22.55 -2.95
C ASN A 299 -20.79 23.87 -3.64
N ILE A 300 -19.68 24.51 -3.27
CA ILE A 300 -19.15 25.69 -3.98
C ILE A 300 -18.75 25.31 -5.42
N GLN A 301 -18.06 24.19 -5.63
CA GLN A 301 -17.74 23.70 -6.98
C GLN A 301 -18.97 23.45 -7.85
N ARG A 302 -20.13 23.10 -7.26
CA ARG A 302 -21.37 22.94 -8.04
C ARG A 302 -21.93 24.29 -8.52
N LEU A 303 -21.71 25.37 -7.76
CA LEU A 303 -22.14 26.71 -8.14
C LEU A 303 -21.39 27.22 -9.39
N THR A 304 -20.13 26.79 -9.59
CA THR A 304 -19.36 27.19 -10.78
C THR A 304 -19.94 26.60 -12.08
N GLN A 305 -20.79 25.57 -11.98
CA GLN A 305 -21.45 24.94 -13.14
C GLN A 305 -22.73 25.67 -13.56
N THR A 306 -23.34 26.43 -12.66
CA THR A 306 -24.63 27.09 -12.89
C THR A 306 -24.52 28.61 -12.94
N TYR A 307 -23.50 29.18 -12.32
CA TYR A 307 -23.33 30.63 -12.20
C TYR A 307 -21.99 31.07 -12.81
N LEU A 308 -22.01 32.19 -13.53
CA LEU A 308 -20.81 32.91 -13.96
C LEU A 308 -20.33 33.88 -12.88
N THR A 309 -21.27 34.53 -12.18
CA THR A 309 -20.97 35.47 -11.11
C THR A 309 -22.05 35.37 -10.04
N LEU A 310 -21.65 35.33 -8.78
CA LEU A 310 -22.54 35.10 -7.64
C LEU A 310 -22.06 35.92 -6.44
N SER A 311 -22.99 36.45 -5.64
CA SER A 311 -22.63 37.22 -4.44
C SER A 311 -22.09 36.31 -3.34
N LEU A 312 -21.18 36.83 -2.50
CA LEU A 312 -20.66 36.10 -1.34
C LEU A 312 -21.77 35.73 -0.34
N GLN A 313 -22.82 36.54 -0.26
CA GLN A 313 -23.98 36.25 0.59
C GLN A 313 -24.82 35.09 0.02
N ASP A 314 -25.02 35.03 -1.29
CA ASP A 314 -25.75 33.92 -1.92
C ASP A 314 -24.95 32.61 -1.86
N ILE A 315 -23.62 32.67 -1.97
CA ILE A 315 -22.74 31.53 -1.70
C ILE A 315 -22.91 31.08 -0.24
N ALA A 316 -22.88 32.00 0.72
CA ALA A 316 -23.07 31.65 2.13
C ALA A 316 -24.43 30.98 2.37
N ASN A 317 -25.51 31.52 1.79
CA ASN A 317 -26.86 31.00 1.94
C ASN A 317 -27.01 29.61 1.28
N SER A 318 -26.47 29.43 0.08
CA SER A 318 -26.59 28.17 -0.68
C SER A 318 -25.77 27.02 -0.07
N VAL A 319 -24.62 27.33 0.54
CA VAL A 319 -23.72 26.36 1.16
C VAL A 319 -23.92 26.29 2.69
N GLN A 320 -24.92 26.98 3.23
CA GLN A 320 -25.24 26.97 4.68
C GLN A 320 -24.06 27.43 5.56
N LEU A 321 -23.33 28.46 5.13
CA LEU A 321 -22.30 29.14 5.92
C LEU A 321 -22.90 30.30 6.71
N ASN A 322 -22.24 30.71 7.80
CA ASN A 322 -22.80 31.69 8.73
C ASN A 322 -22.70 33.12 8.21
N SER A 323 -21.74 33.41 7.33
CA SER A 323 -21.50 34.77 6.85
C SER A 323 -20.84 34.82 5.47
N ALA A 324 -21.02 35.94 4.77
CA ALA A 324 -20.30 36.25 3.53
C ALA A 324 -18.77 36.24 3.71
N LYS A 325 -18.26 36.58 4.90
CA LYS A 325 -16.81 36.50 5.22
C LYS A 325 -16.30 35.06 5.28
N GLU A 326 -17.10 34.16 5.82
CA GLU A 326 -16.78 32.72 5.86
C GLU A 326 -16.78 32.14 4.44
N ALA A 327 -17.76 32.53 3.61
CA ALA A 327 -17.78 32.18 2.19
C ALA A 327 -16.55 32.72 1.45
N GLU A 328 -16.16 33.97 1.69
CA GLU A 328 -14.95 34.57 1.10
C GLU A 328 -13.70 33.77 1.46
N MET A 329 -13.54 33.38 2.73
CA MET A 329 -12.41 32.59 3.19
C MET A 329 -12.36 31.21 2.51
N HIS A 330 -13.50 30.52 2.38
CA HIS A 330 -13.58 29.25 1.67
C HIS A 330 -13.22 29.39 0.19
N VAL A 331 -13.79 30.38 -0.50
CA VAL A 331 -13.51 30.64 -1.92
C VAL A 331 -12.02 30.95 -2.12
N LEU A 332 -11.44 31.81 -1.27
CA LEU A 332 -10.02 32.16 -1.33
C LEU A 332 -9.13 30.91 -1.16
N GLN A 333 -9.42 30.06 -0.18
CA GLN A 333 -8.68 28.82 0.04
C GLN A 333 -8.79 27.87 -1.16
N MET A 334 -9.98 27.73 -1.75
CA MET A 334 -10.18 26.90 -2.92
C MET A 334 -9.45 27.42 -4.17
N ILE A 335 -9.34 28.75 -4.34
CA ILE A 335 -8.53 29.35 -5.41
C ILE A 335 -7.04 29.04 -5.18
N GLN A 336 -6.55 29.19 -3.95
CA GLN A 336 -5.16 28.92 -3.60
C GLN A 336 -4.79 27.44 -3.77
N ASP A 337 -5.70 26.53 -3.42
CA ASP A 337 -5.53 25.08 -3.57
C ASP A 337 -5.68 24.62 -5.04
N GLY A 338 -6.08 25.51 -5.97
CA GLY A 338 -6.33 25.18 -7.37
C GLY A 338 -7.60 24.34 -7.60
N GLU A 339 -8.54 24.36 -6.66
CA GLU A 339 -9.77 23.57 -6.71
C GLU A 339 -10.90 24.24 -7.52
N ILE A 340 -10.84 25.58 -7.66
CA ILE A 340 -11.70 26.39 -8.53
C ILE A 340 -10.90 27.53 -9.14
N PHE A 341 -11.32 27.99 -10.31
CA PHE A 341 -10.82 29.21 -10.94
C PHE A 341 -11.85 30.31 -10.73
N ALA A 342 -11.52 31.31 -9.91
CA ALA A 342 -12.45 32.39 -9.59
C ALA A 342 -11.69 33.66 -9.18
N SER A 343 -12.35 34.81 -9.31
CA SER A 343 -11.87 36.11 -8.85
C SER A 343 -12.87 36.75 -7.89
N ILE A 344 -12.38 37.30 -6.77
CA ILE A 344 -13.19 37.94 -5.73
C ILE A 344 -13.14 39.45 -5.90
N ASN A 345 -14.30 40.09 -6.10
CA ASN A 345 -14.43 41.54 -6.06
C ASN A 345 -15.00 41.97 -4.70
N GLN A 346 -14.11 42.44 -3.83
CA GLN A 346 -14.46 42.87 -2.47
C GLN A 346 -15.32 44.13 -2.43
N LYS A 347 -15.25 45.01 -3.43
CA LYS A 347 -16.06 46.24 -3.45
C LYS A 347 -17.53 45.93 -3.64
N ASP A 348 -17.82 44.99 -4.54
CA ASP A 348 -19.19 44.61 -4.92
C ASP A 348 -19.67 43.38 -4.14
N GLY A 349 -18.79 42.69 -3.40
CA GLY A 349 -19.12 41.46 -2.68
C GLY A 349 -19.45 40.29 -3.61
N MET A 350 -18.88 40.27 -4.81
CA MET A 350 -19.18 39.29 -5.86
C MET A 350 -17.98 38.39 -6.15
N VAL A 351 -18.26 37.13 -6.50
CA VAL A 351 -17.30 36.14 -6.99
C VAL A 351 -17.61 35.87 -8.46
N SER A 352 -16.64 36.09 -9.33
CA SER A 352 -16.71 35.72 -10.74
C SER A 352 -15.99 34.40 -10.96
N PHE A 353 -16.71 33.38 -11.39
CA PHE A 353 -16.16 32.07 -11.74
C PHE A 353 -15.57 32.13 -13.15
N LEU A 354 -14.37 31.56 -13.31
CA LEU A 354 -13.57 31.58 -14.52
C LEU A 354 -13.42 30.17 -15.08
N GLU A 355 -13.08 30.08 -16.36
CA GLU A 355 -12.68 28.82 -16.99
C GLU A 355 -11.24 28.45 -16.61
N ASP A 356 -10.88 27.18 -16.81
CA ASP A 356 -9.52 26.69 -16.61
C ASP A 356 -8.54 27.50 -17.48
N PRO A 357 -7.50 28.13 -16.89
CA PRO A 357 -6.54 28.92 -17.64
C PRO A 357 -5.62 28.08 -18.54
N GLU A 358 -5.58 26.75 -18.41
CA GLU A 358 -4.73 25.88 -19.22
C GLU A 358 -5.14 25.90 -20.70
N GLN A 359 -4.21 26.35 -21.56
CA GLN A 359 -4.43 26.45 -23.00
C GLN A 359 -3.76 25.31 -23.79
N TYR A 360 -3.08 24.37 -23.11
CA TYR A 360 -2.36 23.24 -23.73
C TYR A 360 -1.22 23.66 -24.67
N LYS A 361 -0.67 24.86 -24.48
CA LYS A 361 0.38 25.45 -25.36
C LYS A 361 1.75 25.57 -24.68
N THR A 362 1.84 25.23 -23.40
CA THR A 362 3.04 25.44 -22.59
C THR A 362 4.04 24.30 -22.80
N CYS A 363 5.34 24.58 -22.64
CA CYS A 363 6.37 23.53 -22.61
C CYS A 363 6.10 22.53 -21.48
N GLN A 364 5.55 22.99 -20.35
CA GLN A 364 5.14 22.12 -19.24
C GLN A 364 4.12 21.06 -19.66
N MET A 365 3.15 21.41 -20.51
CA MET A 365 2.19 20.45 -21.06
C MET A 365 2.88 19.43 -21.98
N ILE A 366 3.85 19.87 -22.80
CA ILE A 366 4.64 18.96 -23.64
C ILE A 366 5.41 17.95 -22.77
N ASP A 367 6.08 18.41 -21.71
CA ASP A 367 6.82 17.54 -20.78
C ASP A 367 5.88 16.55 -20.07
N HIS A 368 4.68 16.99 -19.68
CA HIS A 368 3.67 16.14 -19.06
C HIS A 368 3.15 15.06 -20.02
N ILE A 369 2.92 15.41 -21.30
CA ILE A 369 2.52 14.46 -22.34
C ILE A 369 3.65 13.47 -22.61
N ASP A 370 4.89 13.93 -22.75
CA ASP A 370 6.04 13.05 -22.99
C ASP A 370 6.24 12.07 -21.83
N SER A 371 6.16 12.54 -20.58
CA SER A 371 6.20 11.67 -19.39
C SER A 371 5.08 10.62 -19.41
N SER A 372 3.87 11.01 -19.82
CA SER A 372 2.73 10.09 -19.94
C SER A 372 2.97 9.04 -21.04
N ILE A 373 3.51 9.45 -22.19
CA ILE A 373 3.89 8.54 -23.30
C ILE A 373 4.95 7.55 -22.84
N GLN A 374 6.01 8.01 -22.15
CA GLN A 374 7.06 7.15 -21.64
C GLN A 374 6.52 6.09 -20.67
N ARG A 375 5.59 6.47 -19.78
CA ARG A 375 4.92 5.54 -18.86
C ARG A 375 4.08 4.50 -19.62
N ILE A 376 3.31 4.91 -20.62
CA ILE A 376 2.51 4.00 -21.44
C ILE A 376 3.42 3.04 -22.22
N MET A 377 4.52 3.52 -22.79
CA MET A 377 5.50 2.68 -23.50
C MET A 377 6.18 1.67 -22.56
N ALA A 378 6.50 2.06 -21.33
CA ALA A 378 7.02 1.14 -20.32
C ALA A 378 5.99 0.04 -19.98
N LEU A 379 4.73 0.42 -19.75
CA LEU A 379 3.65 -0.52 -19.49
C LEU A 379 3.39 -1.47 -20.68
N SER A 380 3.42 -0.96 -21.91
CA SER A 380 3.25 -1.76 -23.13
C SER A 380 4.35 -2.82 -23.27
N ARG A 381 5.63 -2.43 -23.11
CA ARG A 381 6.75 -3.38 -23.14
C ARG A 381 6.59 -4.48 -22.09
N LYS A 382 6.15 -4.10 -20.89
CA LYS A 382 5.90 -5.05 -19.81
C LYS A 382 4.76 -6.02 -20.12
N LEU A 383 3.66 -5.52 -20.67
CA LEU A 383 2.53 -6.36 -21.08
C LEU A 383 2.92 -7.35 -22.18
N THR A 384 3.76 -6.92 -23.13
CA THR A 384 4.34 -7.82 -24.14
C THR A 384 5.18 -8.91 -23.49
N ALA A 385 6.10 -8.56 -22.58
CA ALA A 385 6.93 -9.54 -21.87
C ALA A 385 6.10 -10.53 -21.04
N MET A 386 5.06 -10.04 -20.35
CA MET A 386 4.13 -10.90 -19.60
C MET A 386 3.38 -11.86 -20.52
N ASN A 387 2.91 -11.39 -21.68
CA ASN A 387 2.24 -12.23 -22.66
C ASN A 387 3.16 -13.29 -23.26
N GLU A 388 4.42 -12.95 -23.53
CA GLU A 388 5.45 -13.90 -23.99
C GLU A 388 5.70 -14.98 -22.93
N ASN A 389 5.88 -14.59 -21.66
CA ASN A 389 6.09 -15.52 -20.55
C ASN A 389 4.91 -16.50 -20.40
N ILE A 390 3.67 -16.02 -20.49
CA ILE A 390 2.47 -16.86 -20.43
C ILE A 390 2.38 -17.77 -21.66
N SER A 391 2.72 -17.27 -22.85
CA SER A 391 2.66 -18.04 -24.10
C SER A 391 3.67 -19.19 -24.12
N CYS A 392 4.78 -19.06 -23.39
CA CYS A 392 5.79 -20.10 -23.23
C CYS A 392 5.52 -21.05 -22.05
N ASP A 393 4.47 -20.82 -21.24
CA ASP A 393 4.16 -21.65 -20.08
C ASP A 393 3.71 -23.07 -20.52
N PRO A 394 4.35 -24.16 -20.04
CA PRO A 394 4.00 -25.52 -20.41
C PRO A 394 2.54 -25.91 -20.12
N LEU A 395 1.95 -25.40 -19.03
CA LEU A 395 0.56 -25.65 -18.67
C LEU A 395 -0.39 -24.94 -19.62
N PHE A 396 -0.05 -23.70 -20.02
CA PHE A 396 -0.81 -22.95 -21.01
C PHE A 396 -0.77 -23.65 -22.37
N LEU A 397 0.42 -23.98 -22.86
CA LEU A 397 0.62 -24.71 -24.13
C LEU A 397 -0.10 -26.07 -24.13
N GLY A 398 -0.06 -26.80 -23.01
CA GLY A 398 -0.78 -28.05 -22.86
C GLY A 398 -2.30 -27.90 -22.94
N LYS A 399 -2.87 -26.81 -22.41
CA LYS A 399 -4.30 -26.53 -22.50
C LYS A 399 -4.72 -26.07 -23.90
N VAL A 400 -3.98 -25.14 -24.50
CA VAL A 400 -4.25 -24.65 -25.87
C VAL A 400 -4.11 -25.77 -26.89
N GLY A 401 -3.11 -26.65 -26.74
CA GLY A 401 -2.96 -27.84 -27.59
C GLY A 401 -4.15 -28.79 -27.51
N ARG A 402 -4.71 -29.00 -26.31
CA ARG A 402 -5.92 -29.84 -26.11
C ARG A 402 -7.20 -29.18 -26.64
N GLU A 403 -7.32 -27.85 -26.54
CA GLU A 403 -8.46 -27.12 -27.10
C GLU A 403 -8.41 -27.11 -28.64
N ARG A 404 -7.22 -26.98 -29.25
CA ARG A 404 -7.06 -27.11 -30.71
C ARG A 404 -7.48 -28.50 -31.22
N GLN A 405 -7.16 -29.57 -30.48
CA GLN A 405 -7.62 -30.93 -30.83
C GLN A 405 -9.13 -31.14 -30.68
N ARG A 406 -9.85 -30.31 -29.93
CA ARG A 406 -11.32 -30.40 -29.79
C ARG A 406 -12.09 -29.81 -30.97
N PHE A 407 -11.45 -28.99 -31.81
CA PHE A 407 -12.10 -28.33 -32.95
C PHE A 407 -11.84 -29.01 -34.30
N ASP A 408 -11.09 -30.11 -34.32
CA ASP A 408 -10.89 -30.92 -35.53
C ASP A 408 -11.59 -32.27 -35.34
N PHE A 409 -12.77 -32.46 -35.98
CA PHE A 409 -13.01 -33.51 -37.00
C PHE A 409 -14.48 -33.71 -37.44
N ASP A 410 -15.51 -33.13 -36.80
CA ASP A 410 -16.92 -33.46 -37.18
C ASP A 410 -17.86 -32.27 -37.48
N ASP A 411 -17.46 -31.00 -37.33
CA ASP A 411 -18.34 -29.83 -37.57
C ASP A 411 -18.20 -29.21 -38.98
N PHE A 412 -17.92 -30.02 -39.99
CA PHE A 412 -18.13 -29.62 -41.39
C PHE A 412 -19.53 -30.06 -41.83
N ASP A 413 -20.52 -29.17 -41.66
CA ASP A 413 -21.79 -29.28 -42.35
C ASP A 413 -21.52 -29.29 -43.87
N PRO A 414 -21.85 -30.36 -44.62
CA PRO A 414 -21.68 -30.35 -46.05
C PRO A 414 -22.68 -29.38 -46.65
N VAL A 415 -22.16 -28.40 -47.39
CA VAL A 415 -22.85 -27.41 -48.22
C VAL A 415 -24.19 -27.95 -48.76
N PRO A 416 -25.32 -27.22 -48.64
CA PRO A 416 -26.60 -27.67 -49.19
C PRO A 416 -26.51 -27.70 -50.72
N GLN A 417 -26.34 -28.89 -51.30
CA GLN A 417 -26.61 -29.12 -52.71
C GLN A 417 -28.14 -29.18 -52.91
N LYS A 418 -28.74 -28.06 -53.32
CA LYS A 418 -29.86 -27.99 -54.28
C LYS A 418 -30.33 -26.54 -54.44
N PHE A 419 -29.97 -25.93 -55.57
CA PHE A 419 -30.80 -24.91 -56.19
C PHE A 419 -31.95 -25.64 -56.89
N ASN A 420 -33.19 -25.40 -56.45
CA ASN A 420 -34.35 -25.66 -57.29
C ASN A 420 -34.65 -24.39 -58.08
N ILE A 421 -34.65 -24.55 -59.40
CA ILE A 421 -35.08 -23.60 -60.42
C ILE A 421 -36.59 -23.34 -60.28
#